data_AF-A0A7C4RKK4-F1
#
_entry.id   AF-A0A7C4RKK4-F1
#
_cell.length_a   1.000
_cell.length_b   1.000
_cell.length_c   1.000
_cell.angle_alpha   90.00
_cell.angle_beta   90.00
_cell.angle_gamma   90.00
#
_symmetry.space_group_name_H-M   'P 1'
#
loop_
_entity.id
_entity.type
_entity.pdbx_description
1 polymer ?
#
loop_
_entity_poly.entity_id
_entity_poly.type
_entity_poly.pdbx_seq_one_letter_code
_entity_poly.pdbx_strand_id
1 'polypeptide(L)'
;MHVEIGALYESARNIVKIVAEKFDPNRVDLIKKYFIQLLDFQGRQINYNKLYVLTVSRKDKKNINDMLAPYGVKFWDIDDLVEKIEQSINSWVQTHKTPQNPYPSLPESYWMLQLFKVIATQQ
;
A
#
# COMPACT_ATOMS: atom_id res chain seq x y z
N MET A 1 -8.21 -3.25 3.84
CA MET A 1 -7.44 -2.60 2.77
C MET A 1 -6.96 -3.70 1.83
N HIS A 2 -7.16 -3.54 0.53
CA HIS A 2 -6.70 -4.49 -0.50
C HIS A 2 -5.49 -3.87 -1.20
N VAL A 3 -4.34 -4.52 -1.07
CA VAL A 3 -3.07 -4.08 -1.63
C VAL A 3 -2.65 -5.06 -2.71
N GLU A 4 -2.39 -4.53 -3.91
CA GLU A 4 -1.81 -5.25 -5.03
C GLU A 4 -0.41 -4.70 -5.29
N ILE A 5 0.55 -5.59 -5.56
CA ILE A 5 1.95 -5.23 -5.83
C ILE A 5 2.35 -5.86 -7.15
N GLY A 6 3.07 -5.14 -8.00
CA GLY A 6 3.59 -5.72 -9.23
C GLY A 6 4.58 -4.86 -9.98
N ALA A 7 5.37 -5.49 -10.84
CA ALA A 7 6.24 -4.83 -11.79
C ALA A 7 5.50 -4.70 -13.13
N LEU A 8 5.19 -3.46 -13.54
CA LEU A 8 4.59 -3.18 -14.84
C LEU A 8 5.52 -2.26 -15.64
N TYR A 9 6.31 -2.85 -16.53
CA TYR A 9 7.12 -2.09 -17.49
C TYR A 9 6.34 -1.89 -18.79
N GLU A 10 5.28 -1.08 -18.71
CA GLU A 10 4.31 -0.91 -19.80
C GLU A 10 4.00 0.56 -20.06
N SER A 11 3.19 0.88 -21.07
CA SER A 11 2.68 2.25 -21.21
C SER A 11 1.73 2.63 -20.06
N ALA A 12 1.59 3.91 -19.72
CA ALA A 12 0.67 4.38 -18.67
C ALA A 12 -0.77 3.83 -18.87
N ARG A 13 -1.26 3.82 -20.11
CA ARG A 13 -2.60 3.29 -20.44
C ARG A 13 -2.73 1.79 -20.16
N ASN A 14 -1.71 1.01 -20.50
CA ASN A 14 -1.69 -0.43 -20.23
C ASN A 14 -1.62 -0.70 -18.72
N ILE A 15 -0.82 0.07 -17.98
CA ILE A 15 -0.76 -0.01 -16.52
C ILE A 15 -2.15 0.22 -15.93
N VAL A 16 -2.81 1.31 -16.31
CA VAL A 16 -4.16 1.65 -15.82
C VAL A 16 -5.13 0.51 -16.12
N LYS A 17 -5.10 -0.05 -17.34
CA LYS A 17 -5.94 -1.19 -17.72
C LYS A 17 -5.69 -2.41 -16.83
N ILE A 18 -4.43 -2.83 -16.66
CA ILE A 18 -4.06 -3.99 -15.85
C ILE A 18 -4.45 -3.78 -14.38
N VAL A 19 -4.21 -2.58 -13.84
CA VAL A 19 -4.59 -2.23 -12.47
C VAL A 19 -6.11 -2.23 -12.30
N ALA A 20 -6.85 -1.67 -13.25
CA ALA A 20 -8.31 -1.69 -13.23
C ALA A 20 -8.87 -3.12 -13.25
N GLU A 21 -8.29 -4.01 -14.07
CA GLU A 21 -8.67 -5.44 -14.12
C GLU A 21 -8.34 -6.18 -12.81
N LYS A 22 -7.24 -5.86 -12.13
CA LYS A 22 -6.93 -6.39 -10.80
C LYS A 22 -8.00 -6.01 -9.77
N PHE A 23 -8.53 -4.78 -9.87
CA PHE A 23 -9.60 -4.29 -9.01
C PHE A 23 -10.99 -4.35 -9.65
N ASP A 24 -11.22 -5.36 -10.51
CA ASP A 24 -12.52 -5.61 -11.13
C ASP A 24 -13.66 -5.57 -10.08
N PRO A 25 -14.77 -4.87 -10.35
CA PRO A 25 -15.86 -4.72 -9.39
C PRO A 25 -16.39 -6.05 -8.84
N ASN A 26 -16.49 -7.10 -9.66
CA ASN A 26 -17.01 -8.39 -9.20
C ASN A 26 -16.03 -9.05 -8.22
N ARG A 27 -14.72 -8.97 -8.48
CA ARG A 27 -13.69 -9.46 -7.55
C ARG A 27 -13.74 -8.68 -6.24
N VAL A 28 -13.83 -7.35 -6.33
CA VAL A 28 -13.92 -6.47 -5.15
C VAL A 28 -15.15 -6.80 -4.31
N ASP A 29 -16.31 -6.99 -4.92
CA ASP A 29 -17.55 -7.32 -4.23
C ASP A 29 -17.53 -8.71 -3.62
N LEU A 30 -16.92 -9.69 -4.29
CA LEU A 30 -16.71 -11.03 -3.74
C LEU A 30 -15.86 -10.97 -2.47
N ILE A 31 -14.73 -10.24 -2.50
CA ILE A 31 -13.86 -10.06 -1.34
C ILE A 31 -14.61 -9.35 -0.22
N LYS A 32 -15.35 -8.27 -0.52
CA LYS A 32 -16.15 -7.56 0.48
C LYS A 32 -17.18 -8.49 1.12
N LYS A 33 -17.96 -9.23 0.33
CA LYS A 33 -18.97 -10.17 0.83
C LYS A 33 -18.36 -11.24 1.74
N TYR A 34 -17.22 -11.80 1.34
CA TYR A 34 -16.50 -12.78 2.15
C TYR A 34 -16.12 -12.21 3.53
N PHE A 35 -15.49 -11.03 3.55
CA PHE A 35 -15.10 -10.43 4.83
C PHE A 35 -16.30 -9.91 5.63
N ILE A 36 -17.38 -9.45 4.99
CA ILE A 36 -18.61 -9.08 5.68
C ILE A 36 -19.13 -10.31 6.41
N GLN A 37 -19.31 -11.45 5.74
CA GLN A 37 -19.77 -12.68 6.39
C GLN A 37 -18.88 -13.13 7.55
N LEU A 38 -17.56 -12.97 7.41
CA LEU A 38 -16.60 -13.34 8.46
C LEU A 38 -16.63 -12.38 9.67
N LEU A 39 -16.90 -11.09 9.43
CA LEU A 39 -16.83 -10.03 10.44
C LEU A 39 -18.21 -9.54 10.92
N ASP A 40 -19.30 -10.00 10.31
CA ASP A 40 -20.68 -9.53 10.57
C ASP A 40 -21.07 -9.75 12.04
N PHE A 41 -20.57 -10.84 12.63
CA PHE A 41 -20.73 -11.12 14.06
C PHE A 41 -20.17 -10.04 14.99
N GLN A 42 -19.29 -9.16 14.50
CA GLN A 42 -18.68 -8.09 15.28
C GLN A 42 -19.32 -6.72 15.04
N GLY A 43 -20.35 -6.60 14.18
CA GLY A 43 -21.01 -5.32 13.86
C GLY A 43 -20.06 -4.28 13.23
N ARG A 44 -18.95 -4.72 12.63
CA ARG A 44 -17.93 -3.84 12.07
C ARG A 44 -18.22 -3.52 10.61
N GLN A 45 -18.28 -2.23 10.28
CA GLN A 45 -18.37 -1.77 8.90
C GLN A 45 -17.03 -1.96 8.18
N ILE A 46 -17.06 -2.58 6.99
CA ILE A 46 -15.84 -2.82 6.20
C ILE A 46 -15.52 -1.59 5.35
N ASN A 47 -14.48 -0.86 5.76
CA ASN A 47 -13.87 0.19 4.96
C ASN A 47 -12.91 -0.42 3.93
N TYR A 48 -13.38 -0.57 2.70
CA TYR A 48 -12.62 -1.17 1.61
C TYR A 48 -11.87 -0.12 0.78
N ASN A 49 -10.55 -0.03 0.99
CA ASN A 49 -9.65 0.84 0.22
C ASN A 49 -8.77 0.01 -0.72
N LYS A 50 -8.59 0.49 -1.96
CA LYS A 50 -7.76 -0.12 -2.99
C LYS A 50 -6.43 0.61 -3.11
N LEU A 51 -5.33 -0.14 -3.06
CA LEU A 51 -3.99 0.38 -3.23
C LEU A 51 -3.22 -0.50 -4.22
N TYR A 52 -2.66 0.10 -5.26
CA TYR A 52 -1.68 -0.54 -6.11
C TYR A 52 -0.29 0.04 -5.82
N VAL A 53 0.71 -0.83 -5.64
CA VAL A 53 2.12 -0.44 -5.51
C VAL A 53 2.90 -0.98 -6.70
N LEU A 54 3.47 -0.06 -7.48
CA LEU A 54 4.38 -0.40 -8.56
C LEU A 54 5.79 -0.57 -7.98
N THR A 55 6.43 -1.70 -8.28
CA THR A 55 7.78 -2.02 -7.75
C THR A 55 8.92 -1.29 -8.45
N VAL A 56 8.61 -0.44 -9.44
CA VAL A 56 9.58 0.34 -10.21
C VAL A 56 9.10 1.79 -10.26
N SER A 57 9.97 2.74 -9.93
CA SER A 57 9.63 4.17 -9.99
C SER A 57 9.43 4.65 -11.42
N ARG A 58 8.49 5.58 -11.62
CA ARG A 58 8.16 6.10 -12.96
C ARG A 58 7.91 7.59 -12.98
N LYS A 59 8.39 8.22 -14.06
CA LYS A 59 8.23 9.67 -14.31
C LYS A 59 6.79 10.08 -14.61
N ASP A 60 5.95 9.17 -15.10
CA ASP A 60 4.54 9.41 -15.48
C ASP A 60 3.53 9.06 -14.37
N LYS A 61 3.99 8.87 -13.13
CA LYS A 61 3.17 8.52 -11.96
C LYS A 61 1.96 9.42 -11.74
N LYS A 62 2.10 10.74 -11.94
CA LYS A 62 0.97 11.68 -11.77
C LYS A 62 -0.16 11.36 -12.75
N ASN A 63 0.18 11.14 -14.02
CA ASN A 63 -0.78 10.78 -15.06
C ASN A 63 -1.47 9.44 -14.74
N ILE A 64 -0.72 8.44 -14.28
CA ILE A 64 -1.30 7.14 -13.88
C ILE A 64 -2.27 7.31 -12.71
N ASN A 65 -1.92 8.11 -11.69
CA ASN A 65 -2.81 8.43 -10.57
C ASN A 65 -4.10 9.12 -11.03
N ASP A 66 -4.00 10.14 -11.90
CA ASP A 66 -5.16 10.87 -12.43
C ASP A 66 -6.10 9.92 -13.21
N MET A 67 -5.52 8.99 -13.98
CA MET A 67 -6.28 7.99 -14.74
C MET A 67 -6.93 6.90 -13.85
N LEU A 68 -6.35 6.59 -12.69
CA LEU A 68 -6.86 5.60 -11.73
C LEU A 68 -7.85 6.18 -10.72
N ALA A 69 -7.89 7.51 -10.54
CA ALA A 69 -8.79 8.19 -9.62
C ALA A 69 -10.28 7.80 -9.79
N PRO A 70 -10.84 7.67 -11.02
CA PRO A 70 -12.22 7.23 -11.21
C PRO A 70 -12.51 5.82 -10.69
N TYR A 71 -11.50 4.97 -10.59
CA TYR A 71 -11.62 3.59 -10.08
C TYR A 71 -11.49 3.49 -8.56
N GLY A 72 -11.21 4.63 -7.90
CA GLY A 72 -10.95 4.71 -6.46
C GLY A 72 -9.69 3.94 -6.05
N VAL A 73 -8.73 3.80 -6.95
CA VAL A 73 -7.46 3.10 -6.70
C VAL A 73 -6.39 4.13 -6.39
N LYS A 74 -5.79 4.03 -5.20
CA LYS A 74 -4.59 4.78 -4.88
C LYS A 74 -3.40 4.11 -5.58
N PHE A 75 -2.54 4.89 -6.22
CA PHE A 75 -1.37 4.36 -6.89
C PHE A 75 -0.09 4.90 -6.26
N TRP A 76 0.76 3.97 -5.81
CA TRP A 76 2.06 4.22 -5.24
C TRP A 76 3.15 3.59 -6.11
N ASP A 77 4.33 4.19 -6.08
CA ASP A 77 5.57 3.50 -6.46
C ASP A 77 6.34 3.05 -5.22
N ILE A 78 7.51 2.46 -5.43
CA ILE A 78 8.36 1.97 -4.35
C ILE A 78 8.84 3.12 -3.45
N ASP A 79 9.07 4.31 -4.01
CA ASP A 79 9.52 5.49 -3.26
C ASP A 79 8.44 5.98 -2.28
N ASP A 80 7.18 6.05 -2.72
CA ASP A 80 6.05 6.36 -1.83
C ASP A 80 5.95 5.34 -0.69
N LEU A 81 6.11 4.05 -1.01
CA LEU A 81 6.00 2.99 -0.02
C LEU A 81 7.10 3.13 1.04
N VAL A 82 8.34 3.38 0.61
CA VAL A 82 9.48 3.61 1.52
C VAL A 82 9.22 4.84 2.40
N GLU A 83 8.79 5.97 1.82
CA GLU A 83 8.47 7.18 2.59
C GLU A 83 7.40 6.90 3.66
N LYS A 84 6.34 6.16 3.30
CA LYS A 84 5.26 5.79 4.23
C LYS A 84 5.72 4.85 5.32
N ILE A 85 6.61 3.91 5.00
CA ILE A 85 7.23 3.02 6.00
C ILE A 85 8.07 3.84 6.98
N GLU A 86 8.90 4.76 6.50
CA GLU A 86 9.73 5.61 7.37
C GLU A 86 8.87 6.50 8.28
N GLN A 87 7.80 7.09 7.74
CA GLN A 87 6.84 7.85 8.55
C GLN A 87 6.20 6.98 9.64
N SER A 88 5.83 5.74 9.31
CA SER A 88 5.24 4.79 10.27
C SER A 88 6.23 4.37 11.36
N ILE A 89 7.48 4.11 11.00
CA ILE A 89 8.57 3.80 11.94
C ILE A 89 8.83 4.99 12.86
N ASN A 90 8.95 6.20 12.31
CA ASN A 90 9.19 7.41 13.09
C ASN A 90 8.03 7.67 14.06
N SER A 91 6.78 7.52 13.61
CA SER A 91 5.60 7.65 14.47
C SER A 91 5.61 6.64 15.60
N TRP A 92 5.96 5.39 15.32
CA TRP A 92 6.09 4.36 16.34
C TRP A 92 7.13 4.72 17.39
N VAL A 93 8.34 5.11 16.95
CA VAL A 93 9.43 5.49 17.84
C VAL A 93 9.02 6.67 18.72
N GLN A 94 8.40 7.72 18.17
CA GLN A 94 7.97 8.87 18.96
C GLN A 94 6.90 8.52 19.99
N THR A 95 5.97 7.60 19.64
CA THR A 95 4.88 7.21 20.55
C THR A 95 5.35 6.31 21.68
N HIS A 96 6.40 5.51 21.46
CA HIS A 96 6.90 4.53 22.43
C HIS A 96 8.16 4.96 23.17
N LYS A 97 8.69 6.15 22.83
CA LYS A 97 9.83 6.74 23.52
C LYS A 97 9.39 7.27 24.88
N THR A 98 9.97 6.73 25.94
CA THR A 98 9.74 7.18 27.32
C THR A 98 11.08 7.48 28.00
N PRO A 99 11.12 8.21 29.13
CA PRO A 99 12.36 8.44 29.86
C PRO A 99 13.06 7.13 30.27
N GLN A 100 12.29 6.07 30.57
CA GLN A 100 12.79 4.73 30.91
C GLN A 100 13.15 3.90 29.66
N ASN A 101 12.63 4.26 28.48
CA ASN A 101 12.91 3.60 27.21
C ASN A 101 13.18 4.64 26.11
N PRO A 102 14.38 5.23 26.08
CA PRO A 102 14.71 6.29 25.12
C PRO A 102 14.86 5.77 23.68
N TYR A 103 15.03 4.46 23.49
CA TYR A 103 15.23 3.79 22.21
C TYR A 103 14.31 2.57 22.09
N PRO A 104 13.00 2.77 21.85
CA PRO A 104 12.07 1.66 21.72
C PRO A 104 12.47 0.77 20.55
N SER A 105 12.46 -0.54 20.78
CA SER A 105 12.66 -1.51 19.72
C SER A 105 11.52 -1.43 18.70
N LEU A 106 11.86 -1.68 17.43
CA LEU A 106 10.86 -1.81 16.39
C LEU A 106 10.23 -3.20 16.44
N PRO A 107 8.93 -3.33 16.12
CA PRO A 107 8.31 -4.61 15.87
C PRO A 107 9.04 -5.36 14.74
N GLU A 108 9.03 -6.69 14.79
CA GLU A 108 9.69 -7.56 13.80
C GLU A 108 9.30 -7.24 12.35
N SER A 109 8.02 -6.92 12.11
CA SER A 109 7.52 -6.51 10.81
C SER A 109 8.21 -5.26 10.26
N TYR A 110 8.61 -4.32 11.11
CA TYR A 110 9.30 -3.10 10.68
C TYR A 110 10.78 -3.35 10.35
N TRP A 111 11.43 -4.31 11.02
CA TRP A 111 12.79 -4.71 10.67
C TRP A 111 12.87 -5.30 9.26
N MET A 112 11.90 -6.15 8.89
CA MET A 112 11.79 -6.63 7.51
C MET A 112 11.56 -5.48 6.52
N LEU A 113 10.74 -4.50 6.90
CA LEU A 113 10.45 -3.36 6.02
C LEU A 113 11.65 -2.42 5.82
N GLN A 114 12.57 -2.33 6.78
CA GLN A 114 13.82 -1.59 6.61
C GLN A 114 14.74 -2.20 5.53
N LEU A 115 14.60 -3.49 5.20
CA LEU A 115 15.35 -4.08 4.09
C LEU A 115 14.97 -3.48 2.73
N PHE A 116 13.73 -3.01 2.56
CA PHE A 116 13.32 -2.31 1.34
C PHE A 116 14.09 -1.01 1.13
N LYS A 117 14.49 -0.33 2.22
CA LYS A 117 15.32 0.87 2.14
C LYS A 117 16.68 0.58 1.49
N VAL A 118 17.31 -0.53 1.90
CA VAL A 118 18.62 -0.95 1.36
C VAL A 118 18.52 -1.21 -0.15
N ILE A 119 17.45 -1.87 -0.58
CA ILE A 119 17.21 -2.19 -1.99
C ILE A 119 16.87 -0.94 -2.81
N ALA A 120 16.07 -0.02 -2.27
CA ALA A 120 15.67 1.21 -2.96
C ALA A 120 16.85 2.16 -3.22
N THR A 121 17.84 2.23 -2.32
CA THR A 121 19.06 3.04 -2.50
C THR A 121 20.08 2.49 -3.50
N GLN A 122 19.86 1.29 -4.06
CA GLN A 122 20.77 0.66 -5.03
C GLN A 122 20.30 0.79 -6.50
N GLN A 123 19.18 1.48 -6.75
CA GLN A 123 18.64 1.76 -8.09
C GLN A 123 18.91 3.21 -8.50
#